data_AF-A0A3C1ZEU0-F1
#
_entry.id   AF-A0A3C1ZEU0-F1
#
_cell.length_a   1.000
_cell.length_b   1.000
_cell.length_c   1.000
_cell.angle_alpha   90.00
_cell.angle_beta   90.00
_cell.angle_gamma   90.00
#
_symmetry.space_group_name_H-M   'P 1'
#
loop_
_entity.id
_entity.type
_entity.pdbx_description
1 polymer ?
#
loop_
_entity_poly.entity_id
_entity_poly.type
_entity_poly.pdbx_seq_one_letter_code
_entity_poly.pdbx_strand_id
1 'polypeptide(L)'
;MKRYITLVIAALALIATAQSNRSKWGNEMLEAKHQMIIEEVQLTMTQQEQFMPLYKAMEKEIYQTNVEARALAAQVEGKANASDSDYAQAAAALSAAKVHEGEVEAKYFKEFSKLLTKKQLFQLKQAELKFTRSVLTRGKGRNKNK
;
A
#
# COMPACT_ATOMS: atom_id res chain seq x y z
N MET A 1 23.29 -18.03 34.57
CA MET A 1 21.99 -18.02 33.86
C MET A 1 21.34 -16.64 33.71
N LYS A 2 21.84 -15.54 34.31
CA LYS A 2 21.21 -14.20 34.23
C LYS A 2 21.70 -13.29 33.07
N ARG A 3 22.72 -13.69 32.30
CA ARG A 3 23.26 -12.88 31.18
C ARG A 3 22.62 -13.20 29.81
N TYR A 4 21.96 -14.34 29.68
CA TYR A 4 21.25 -14.73 28.45
C TYR A 4 19.82 -14.18 28.39
N ILE A 5 19.19 -13.95 29.55
CA ILE A 5 17.84 -13.38 29.64
C ILE A 5 17.83 -11.90 29.22
N THR A 6 18.89 -11.14 29.49
CA THR A 6 19.00 -9.73 29.08
C THR A 6 19.18 -9.55 27.57
N LEU A 7 19.84 -10.50 26.88
CA LEU A 7 20.04 -10.45 25.43
C LEU A 7 18.77 -10.79 24.64
N VAL A 8 17.90 -11.66 25.17
CA VAL A 8 16.62 -12.00 24.53
C VAL A 8 15.60 -10.85 24.66
N ILE A 9 15.60 -10.12 25.77
CA ILE A 9 14.70 -8.97 25.98
C ILE A 9 15.10 -7.77 25.11
N ALA A 10 16.41 -7.53 24.91
CA ALA A 10 16.90 -6.48 24.02
C ALA A 10 16.56 -6.75 22.53
N ALA A 11 16.60 -8.01 22.10
CA ALA A 11 16.23 -8.40 20.73
C ALA A 11 14.72 -8.21 20.45
N LEU A 12 13.85 -8.53 21.41
CA LEU A 12 12.40 -8.30 21.28
C LEU A 12 12.03 -6.81 21.27
N ALA A 13 12.71 -5.98 22.06
CA ALA A 13 12.51 -4.52 22.05
C ALA A 13 12.91 -3.87 20.71
N LEU A 14 13.97 -4.37 20.05
CA LEU A 14 14.39 -3.91 18.73
C LEU A 14 13.40 -4.31 17.61
N ILE A 15 12.80 -5.50 17.69
CA ILE A 15 11.80 -5.95 16.72
C ILE A 15 10.48 -5.15 16.89
N ALA A 16 10.05 -4.92 18.12
CA ALA A 16 8.85 -4.13 18.41
C ALA A 16 8.98 -2.65 17.98
N THR A 17 10.16 -2.04 18.19
CA THR A 17 10.44 -0.67 17.73
C THR A 17 10.55 -0.56 16.21
N ALA A 18 11.13 -1.56 15.54
CA ALA A 18 11.16 -1.59 14.07
C ALA A 18 9.77 -1.76 13.44
N GLN A 19 8.91 -2.61 14.01
CA GLN A 19 7.53 -2.81 13.54
C GLN A 19 6.68 -1.55 13.73
N SER A 20 6.79 -0.89 14.89
CA SER A 20 6.06 0.36 15.18
C SER A 20 6.54 1.54 14.33
N ASN A 21 7.83 1.63 14.02
CA ASN A 21 8.33 2.66 13.10
C ASN A 21 7.89 2.42 11.65
N ARG A 22 7.81 1.15 11.22
CA ARG A 22 7.30 0.79 9.88
C ARG A 22 5.82 1.13 9.72
N SER A 23 4.99 0.86 10.73
CA SER A 23 3.56 1.19 10.68
C SER A 23 3.32 2.70 10.70
N LYS A 24 4.06 3.46 11.55
CA LYS A 24 4.02 4.93 11.56
C LYS A 24 4.36 5.53 10.20
N TRP A 25 5.46 5.10 9.60
CA TRP A 25 5.86 5.56 8.27
C TRP A 25 4.81 5.25 7.20
N GLY A 26 4.18 4.08 7.27
CA GLY A 26 3.07 3.71 6.36
C GLY A 26 1.88 4.66 6.49
N ASN A 27 1.48 5.00 7.71
CA ASN A 27 0.38 5.92 7.97
C ASN A 27 0.70 7.35 7.52
N GLU A 28 1.91 7.85 7.80
CA GLU A 28 2.37 9.16 7.34
C GLU A 28 2.37 9.27 5.81
N MET A 29 2.77 8.19 5.13
CA MET A 29 2.79 8.13 3.67
C MET A 29 1.38 8.13 3.07
N LEU A 30 0.42 7.42 3.71
CA LEU A 30 -0.98 7.44 3.31
C LEU A 30 -1.61 8.82 3.51
N GLU A 31 -1.36 9.46 4.66
CA GLU A 31 -1.87 10.81 4.91
C GLU A 31 -1.28 11.83 3.93
N ALA A 32 0.02 11.74 3.64
CA ALA A 32 0.66 12.57 2.62
C ALA A 32 0.06 12.35 1.23
N LYS A 33 -0.31 11.11 0.88
CA LYS A 33 -1.03 10.81 -0.37
C LYS A 33 -2.39 11.50 -0.40
N HIS A 34 -3.16 11.39 0.68
CA HIS A 34 -4.51 11.98 0.78
C HIS A 34 -4.46 13.49 0.65
N GLN A 35 -3.55 14.14 1.38
CA GLN A 35 -3.35 15.58 1.29
C GLN A 35 -2.95 16.02 -0.11
N MET A 36 -2.02 15.30 -0.75
CA MET A 36 -1.61 15.59 -2.13
C MET A 36 -2.78 15.46 -3.11
N ILE A 37 -3.65 14.46 -2.96
CA ILE A 37 -4.84 14.29 -3.81
C ILE A 37 -5.80 15.45 -3.63
N ILE A 38 -6.08 15.85 -2.39
CA ILE A 38 -6.95 16.99 -2.08
C ILE A 38 -6.47 18.25 -2.80
N GLU A 39 -5.16 18.54 -2.72
CA GLU A 39 -4.54 19.72 -3.32
C GLU A 39 -4.50 19.66 -4.86
N GLU A 40 -4.00 18.57 -5.43
CA GLU A 40 -3.80 18.43 -6.89
C GLU A 40 -5.13 18.34 -7.66
N VAL A 41 -6.14 17.72 -7.05
CA VAL A 41 -7.49 17.60 -7.63
C VAL A 41 -8.33 18.86 -7.33
N GLN A 42 -7.87 19.73 -6.43
CA GLN A 42 -8.57 20.97 -6.06
C GLN A 42 -9.99 20.66 -5.56
N LEU A 43 -10.11 19.71 -4.62
CA LEU A 43 -11.39 19.32 -4.08
C LEU A 43 -11.95 20.42 -3.18
N THR A 44 -13.23 20.78 -3.36
CA THR A 44 -13.95 21.63 -2.40
C THR A 44 -14.18 20.88 -1.10
N MET A 45 -14.44 21.59 0.01
CA MET A 45 -14.72 20.94 1.30
C MET A 45 -15.85 19.90 1.19
N THR A 46 -16.96 20.25 0.53
CA THR A 46 -18.08 19.34 0.29
C THR A 46 -17.67 18.12 -0.54
N GLN A 47 -16.84 18.31 -1.58
CA GLN A 47 -16.33 17.17 -2.34
C GLN A 47 -15.43 16.29 -1.48
N GLN A 48 -14.57 16.85 -0.63
CA GLN A 48 -13.69 16.08 0.25
C GLN A 48 -14.49 15.20 1.21
N GLU A 49 -15.53 15.75 1.84
CA GLU A 49 -16.41 15.02 2.77
C GLU A 49 -17.06 13.79 2.13
N GLN A 50 -17.43 13.88 0.85
CA GLN A 50 -18.07 12.79 0.11
C GLN A 50 -17.08 11.84 -0.57
N PHE A 51 -16.02 12.38 -1.16
CA PHE A 51 -15.04 11.64 -1.97
C PHE A 51 -14.03 10.87 -1.11
N MET A 52 -13.46 11.50 -0.08
CA MET A 52 -12.36 10.90 0.67
C MET A 52 -12.73 9.60 1.38
N PRO A 53 -13.94 9.42 1.96
CA PRO A 53 -14.35 8.13 2.49
C PRO A 53 -14.34 7.01 1.44
N LEU A 54 -14.82 7.30 0.23
CA LEU A 54 -14.82 6.34 -0.88
C LEU A 54 -13.40 6.04 -1.37
N TYR A 55 -12.54 7.07 -1.45
CA TYR A 55 -11.14 6.90 -1.82
C TYR A 55 -10.39 6.00 -0.83
N LYS A 56 -10.55 6.25 0.46
CA LYS A 56 -9.94 5.44 1.54
C LYS A 56 -10.48 4.01 1.54
N ALA A 57 -11.77 3.81 1.24
CA ALA A 57 -12.35 2.48 1.10
C ALA A 57 -11.75 1.70 -0.08
N MET A 58 -11.60 2.35 -1.24
CA MET A 58 -10.94 1.77 -2.42
C MET A 58 -9.51 1.32 -2.09
N GLU A 59 -8.72 2.19 -1.47
CA GLU A 59 -7.33 1.87 -1.11
C GLU A 59 -7.25 0.71 -0.10
N LYS A 60 -8.17 0.65 0.86
CA LYS A 60 -8.23 -0.43 1.84
C LYS A 60 -8.55 -1.77 1.17
N GLU A 61 -9.51 -1.78 0.24
CA GLU A 61 -9.91 -2.97 -0.54
C GLU A 61 -8.71 -3.48 -1.37
N ILE A 62 -8.04 -2.58 -2.11
CA ILE A 62 -6.83 -2.90 -2.89
C ILE A 62 -5.69 -3.40 -1.98
N TYR A 63 -5.49 -2.76 -0.83
CA TYR A 63 -4.41 -3.11 0.11
C TYR A 63 -4.58 -4.52 0.65
N GLN A 64 -5.79 -4.90 1.04
CA GLN A 64 -6.06 -6.21 1.65
C GLN A 64 -5.64 -7.36 0.70
N THR A 65 -6.12 -7.34 -0.54
CA THR A 65 -5.79 -8.37 -1.53
C THR A 65 -4.30 -8.39 -1.87
N ASN A 66 -3.67 -7.21 -1.98
CA ASN A 66 -2.23 -7.13 -2.25
C ASN A 66 -1.38 -7.68 -1.10
N VAL A 67 -1.78 -7.47 0.17
CA VAL A 67 -1.05 -8.00 1.33
C VAL A 67 -1.12 -9.51 1.36
N GLU A 68 -2.30 -10.09 1.13
CA GLU A 68 -2.49 -11.54 1.12
C GLU A 68 -1.64 -12.22 0.03
N ALA A 69 -1.66 -11.69 -1.20
CA ALA A 69 -0.86 -12.23 -2.29
C ALA A 69 0.66 -12.11 -2.03
N ARG A 70 1.10 -11.00 -1.43
CA ARG A 70 2.53 -10.82 -1.06
C ARG A 70 2.94 -11.72 0.11
N ALA A 71 2.04 -11.98 1.06
CA ALA A 71 2.32 -12.90 2.16
C ALA A 71 2.53 -14.33 1.64
N LEU A 72 1.71 -14.77 0.67
CA LEU A 72 1.91 -16.07 0.02
C LEU A 72 3.27 -16.13 -0.70
N ALA A 73 3.62 -15.10 -1.46
CA ALA A 73 4.92 -15.04 -2.13
C ALA A 73 6.09 -15.09 -1.14
N ALA A 74 6.03 -14.32 -0.06
CA ALA A 74 7.06 -14.32 0.99
C ALA A 74 7.17 -15.67 1.70
N GLN A 75 6.06 -16.39 1.89
CA GLN A 75 6.07 -17.74 2.45
C GLN A 75 6.82 -18.72 1.54
N VAL A 76 6.62 -18.63 0.22
CA VAL A 76 7.32 -19.46 -0.76
C VAL A 76 8.80 -19.13 -0.81
N GLU A 77 9.19 -17.85 -0.80
CA GLU A 77 10.59 -17.41 -0.74
C GLU A 77 11.31 -17.91 0.52
N GLY A 78 10.62 -17.98 1.66
CA GLY A 78 11.17 -18.46 2.92
C GLY A 78 11.22 -19.99 3.07
N LYS A 79 10.65 -20.76 2.14
CA LYS A 79 10.55 -22.22 2.23
C LYS A 79 11.78 -22.88 1.59
N ALA A 80 12.52 -23.66 2.39
CA ALA A 80 13.76 -24.31 1.94
C ALA A 80 13.56 -25.27 0.74
N ASN A 81 12.42 -25.96 0.69
CA ASN A 81 12.05 -26.90 -0.36
C ASN A 81 10.68 -26.52 -0.94
N ALA A 82 10.56 -25.31 -1.51
CA ALA A 82 9.38 -24.94 -2.27
C ALA A 82 9.25 -25.82 -3.52
N SER A 83 8.03 -26.29 -3.79
CA SER A 83 7.70 -27.07 -4.98
C SER A 83 7.31 -26.16 -6.14
N ASP A 84 7.33 -26.69 -7.36
CA ASP A 84 6.83 -25.99 -8.56
C ASP A 84 5.37 -25.53 -8.38
N SER A 85 4.55 -26.32 -7.68
CA SER A 85 3.18 -25.94 -7.34
C SER A 85 3.11 -24.75 -6.39
N ASP A 86 4.01 -24.66 -5.40
CA ASP A 86 4.06 -23.51 -4.48
C ASP A 86 4.38 -22.23 -5.27
N TYR A 87 5.38 -22.29 -6.17
CA TYR A 87 5.75 -21.17 -7.03
C TYR A 87 4.60 -20.76 -7.97
N ALA A 88 3.95 -21.74 -8.61
CA ALA A 88 2.82 -21.49 -9.51
C ALA A 88 1.66 -20.79 -8.77
N GLN A 89 1.32 -21.25 -7.56
CA GLN A 89 0.25 -20.65 -6.75
C GLN A 89 0.60 -19.22 -6.31
N ALA A 90 1.82 -18.98 -5.84
CA ALA A 90 2.26 -17.64 -5.45
C ALA A 90 2.24 -16.66 -6.64
N ALA A 91 2.77 -17.08 -7.79
CA ALA A 91 2.73 -16.27 -9.01
C ALA A 91 1.30 -15.98 -9.47
N ALA A 92 0.43 -17.00 -9.47
CA ALA A 92 -0.98 -16.83 -9.82
C ALA A 92 -1.71 -15.87 -8.87
N ALA A 93 -1.45 -15.95 -7.57
CA ALA A 93 -2.04 -15.04 -6.58
C ALA A 93 -1.60 -13.58 -6.80
N LEU A 94 -0.32 -13.35 -7.10
CA LEU A 94 0.19 -12.01 -7.42
C LEU A 94 -0.45 -11.45 -8.69
N SER A 95 -0.62 -12.27 -9.73
CA SER A 95 -1.31 -11.86 -10.96
C SER A 95 -2.80 -11.58 -10.71
N ALA A 96 -3.49 -12.44 -9.97
CA ALA A 96 -4.90 -12.28 -9.63
C ALA A 96 -5.15 -11.00 -8.81
N ALA A 97 -4.27 -10.69 -7.85
CA ALA A 97 -4.34 -9.45 -7.09
C ALA A 97 -4.29 -8.20 -7.99
N LYS A 98 -3.52 -8.24 -9.09
CA LYS A 98 -3.45 -7.13 -10.06
C LYS A 98 -4.69 -6.97 -10.91
N VAL A 99 -5.32 -8.08 -11.29
CA VAL A 99 -6.64 -8.05 -11.95
C VAL A 99 -7.66 -7.42 -11.00
N HIS A 100 -7.72 -7.90 -9.76
CA HIS A 100 -8.65 -7.41 -8.75
C HIS A 100 -8.46 -5.92 -8.43
N GLU A 101 -7.21 -5.45 -8.32
CA GLU A 101 -6.90 -4.03 -8.14
C GLU A 101 -7.54 -3.17 -9.25
N GLY A 102 -7.43 -3.59 -10.51
CA GLY A 102 -8.07 -2.90 -11.63
C GLY A 102 -9.60 -2.93 -11.59
N GLU A 103 -10.20 -4.04 -11.17
CA GLU A 103 -11.65 -4.17 -10.99
C GLU A 103 -12.18 -3.22 -9.89
N VAL A 104 -11.46 -3.17 -8.76
CA VAL A 104 -11.78 -2.27 -7.64
C VAL A 104 -11.64 -0.82 -8.08
N GLU A 105 -10.55 -0.44 -8.76
CA GLU A 105 -10.40 0.92 -9.30
C GLU A 105 -11.54 1.28 -10.26
N ALA A 106 -11.91 0.39 -11.18
CA ALA A 106 -13.00 0.63 -12.13
C ALA A 106 -14.38 0.78 -11.43
N LYS A 107 -14.63 -0.01 -10.38
CA LYS A 107 -15.84 0.08 -9.54
C LYS A 107 -15.93 1.45 -8.86
N TYR A 108 -14.88 1.88 -8.16
CA TYR A 108 -14.90 3.16 -7.45
C TYR A 108 -14.82 4.37 -8.38
N PHE A 109 -14.16 4.26 -9.54
CA PHE A 109 -14.14 5.33 -10.54
C PHE A 109 -15.55 5.74 -11.00
N LYS A 110 -16.47 4.76 -11.12
CA LYS A 110 -17.88 5.04 -11.42
C LYS A 110 -18.53 5.89 -10.31
N GLU A 111 -18.25 5.61 -9.05
CA GLU A 111 -18.75 6.40 -7.92
C GLU A 111 -18.10 7.80 -7.88
N PHE A 112 -16.79 7.90 -8.09
CA PHE A 112 -16.09 9.19 -8.17
C PHE A 112 -16.65 10.08 -9.28
N SER A 113 -17.07 9.49 -10.41
CA SER A 113 -17.63 10.24 -11.52
C SER A 113 -18.96 10.94 -11.23
N LYS A 114 -19.65 10.54 -10.16
CA LYS A 114 -20.87 11.20 -9.66
C LYS A 114 -20.56 12.43 -8.80
N LEU A 115 -19.35 12.50 -8.23
CA LEU A 115 -18.93 13.52 -7.26
C LEU A 115 -17.95 14.55 -7.85
N LEU A 116 -17.16 14.11 -8.83
CA LEU A 116 -16.05 14.88 -9.40
C LEU A 116 -16.33 15.26 -10.85
N THR A 117 -15.85 16.44 -11.24
CA THR A 117 -15.88 16.84 -12.66
C THR A 117 -14.93 15.97 -13.50
N LYS A 118 -15.13 15.95 -14.83
CA LYS A 118 -14.23 15.24 -15.76
C LYS A 118 -12.76 15.66 -15.61
N LYS A 119 -12.52 16.96 -15.39
CA LYS A 119 -11.17 17.51 -15.15
C LYS A 119 -10.58 16.94 -13.85
N GLN A 120 -11.37 16.93 -12.77
CA GLN A 120 -10.94 16.40 -11.48
C GLN A 120 -10.67 14.88 -11.53
N LEU A 121 -11.47 14.10 -12.27
CA LEU A 121 -11.20 12.67 -12.48
C LEU A 121 -9.86 12.44 -13.20
N PHE A 122 -9.56 13.26 -14.22
CA PHE A 122 -8.27 13.19 -14.90
C PHE A 122 -7.12 13.59 -13.96
N GLN A 123 -7.28 14.68 -13.19
CA GLN A 123 -6.30 15.10 -12.19
C GLN A 123 -6.08 14.05 -11.11
N LEU A 124 -7.12 13.33 -10.70
CA LEU A 124 -7.03 12.23 -9.75
C LEU A 124 -6.09 11.13 -10.29
N LYS A 125 -6.30 10.65 -11.52
CA LYS A 125 -5.41 9.63 -12.11
C LYS A 125 -3.97 10.15 -12.25
N GLN A 126 -3.78 11.42 -12.61
CA GLN A 126 -2.46 12.03 -12.67
C GLN A 126 -1.78 12.12 -11.30
N ALA A 127 -2.52 12.50 -10.25
CA ALA A 127 -2.04 12.56 -8.89
C ALA A 127 -1.64 11.16 -8.37
N GLU A 128 -2.44 10.13 -8.64
CA GLU A 128 -2.12 8.75 -8.28
C GLU A 128 -0.82 8.25 -8.94
N LEU A 129 -0.66 8.50 -10.25
CA LEU A 129 0.55 8.16 -10.98
C LEU A 129 1.77 8.91 -10.43
N LYS A 130 1.61 10.21 -10.15
CA LYS A 130 2.66 11.05 -9.55
C LYS A 130 3.08 10.51 -8.18
N PHE A 131 2.11 10.14 -7.33
CA PHE A 131 2.38 9.57 -6.03
C PHE A 131 3.19 8.27 -6.14
N THR A 132 2.71 7.32 -6.95
CA THR A 132 3.37 6.03 -7.17
C THR A 132 4.80 6.20 -7.65
N ARG A 133 5.04 7.13 -8.60
CA ARG A 133 6.40 7.46 -9.04
C ARG A 133 7.26 8.00 -7.91
N SER A 134 6.71 8.90 -7.08
CA SER A 134 7.46 9.50 -5.96
C SER A 134 7.85 8.48 -4.89
N VAL A 135 6.99 7.50 -4.61
CA VAL A 135 7.28 6.41 -3.67
C VAL A 135 8.39 5.51 -4.23
N LEU A 136 8.31 5.17 -5.53
CA LEU A 136 9.32 4.33 -6.19
C LEU A 136 10.70 5.00 -6.24
N THR A 137 10.78 6.30 -6.49
CA THR A 137 12.07 7.03 -6.52
C THR A 137 12.68 7.16 -5.13
N ARG A 138 11.88 7.47 -4.10
CA ARG A 138 12.32 7.53 -2.70
C ARG A 138 12.79 6.16 -2.19
N GLY A 139 12.10 5.08 -2.57
CA GLY A 139 12.48 3.71 -2.23
C GLY A 139 13.85 3.30 -2.80
N LYS A 140 14.16 3.70 -4.04
CA LYS A 140 15.46 3.44 -4.69
C LYS A 140 16.63 4.16 -4.01
N GLY A 141 16.42 5.38 -3.50
CA GLY A 141 17.45 6.13 -2.77
C GLY A 141 17.84 5.46 -1.44
N ARG A 142 16.90 4.79 -0.78
CA ARG A 142 17.14 4.12 0.51
C ARG A 142 17.94 2.82 0.40
N ASN A 143 17.94 2.18 -0.77
CA ASN A 143 18.70 0.95 -1.02
C ASN A 143 20.16 1.21 -1.43
N LYS A 144 20.55 2.46 -1.70
CA LYS A 144 21.94 2.85 -2.00
C LYS A 144 22.77 3.19 -0.76
N ASN A 145 22.12 3.37 0.40
CA ASN A 145 22.75 3.73 1.67
C ASN A 145 22.77 2.57 2.69
N LYS A 146 22.63 1.33 2.21
CA LYS A 146 22.87 0.09 2.97
C LYS A 146 23.96 -0.69 2.26
#